data_AF-A0A4Q3RMR2-F1
#
_entry.id   AF-A0A4Q3RMR2-F1
#
_cell.length_a   1.000
_cell.length_b   1.000
_cell.length_c   1.000
_cell.angle_alpha   90.00
_cell.angle_beta   90.00
_cell.angle_gamma   90.00
#
_symmetry.space_group_name_H-M   'P 1'
#
loop_
_entity.id
_entity.type
_entity.pdbx_description
1 polymer ?
#
loop_
_entity_poly.entity_id
_entity_poly.type
_entity_poly.pdbx_seq_one_letter_code
_entity_poly.pdbx_strand_id
1 'polypeptide(L)' 'MQLMMYIGNDLIEAVPLDKEQVPVPGYLGKIKRHLKEKYQLLINESAISPEFLVIEGQMQA' A
#
# COMPACT_ATOMS: atom_id res chain seq x y z
N MET A 1 -7.87 6.86 6.65
CA MET A 1 -7.73 6.02 5.43
C MET A 1 -6.40 5.32 5.49
N GLN A 2 -6.26 4.15 4.84
CA GLN A 2 -5.00 3.42 4.78
C GLN A 2 -4.77 2.87 3.38
N LEU A 3 -3.50 2.78 2.97
CA LEU A 3 -3.05 2.06 1.80
C LEU A 3 -2.49 0.72 2.26
N MET A 4 -3.13 -0.35 1.86
CA MET A 4 -2.69 -1.72 2.14
C MET A 4 -1.99 -2.27 0.91
N MET A 5 -0.86 -2.95 1.12
CA MET A 5 -0.15 -3.72 0.12
C MET A 5 -0.33 -5.21 0.40
N TYR A 6 -0.73 -5.94 -0.63
CA TYR A 6 -0.86 -7.39 -0.59
C TYR A 6 0.08 -8.04 -1.60
N ILE A 7 0.51 -9.27 -1.33
CA ILE A 7 1.11 -10.16 -2.32
C ILE A 7 0.31 -11.45 -2.28
N GLY A 8 -0.47 -11.72 -3.33
CA GLY A 8 -1.50 -12.75 -3.26
C GLY A 8 -2.55 -12.40 -2.19
N ASN A 9 -2.83 -13.35 -1.28
CA ASN A 9 -3.79 -13.15 -0.19
C ASN A 9 -3.16 -12.60 1.10
N ASP A 10 -1.85 -12.40 1.12
CA ASP A 10 -1.13 -12.00 2.32
C ASP A 10 -1.02 -10.48 2.40
N LEU A 11 -1.49 -9.92 3.52
CA LEU A 11 -1.28 -8.52 3.84
C LEU A 11 0.19 -8.30 4.22
N ILE A 12 0.90 -7.51 3.43
CA ILE A 12 2.31 -7.20 3.67
C ILE A 12 2.46 -5.99 4.58
N GLU A 13 1.76 -4.89 4.28
CA GLU A 13 1.82 -3.67 5.10
C GLU A 13 0.57 -2.81 4.90
N ALA A 14 0.13 -2.13 5.96
CA ALA A 14 -0.90 -1.11 5.94
C ALA A 14 -0.31 0.24 6.37
N VAL A 15 -0.29 1.21 5.45
CA VAL A 15 0.26 2.54 5.66
C VAL A 15 -0.87 3.54 5.87
N PRO A 16 -0.87 4.36 6.93
CA PRO A 16 -1.85 5.43 7.09
C PRO A 16 -1.72 6.45 5.97
N LEU A 17 -2.87 6.86 5.41
CA LEU A 17 -2.94 7.92 4.41
C LEU A 17 -3.48 9.20 5.05
N ASP A 18 -2.85 10.30 4.68
CA ASP A 18 -3.36 11.64 4.90
C ASP A 18 -4.49 11.90 3.88
N LYS A 19 -5.71 12.03 4.39
CA LYS A 19 -6.93 12.22 3.59
C LYS A 19 -6.86 13.48 2.73
N GLU A 20 -6.22 14.53 3.23
CA GLU A 20 -6.11 15.81 2.52
C GLU A 20 -5.14 15.71 1.33
N GLN A 21 -4.19 14.78 1.40
CA GLN A 21 -3.20 14.56 0.34
C GLN A 21 -3.60 13.51 -0.69
N VAL A 22 -4.58 12.65 -0.42
CA VAL A 22 -5.10 11.67 -1.40
C VAL A 22 -5.44 12.28 -2.78
N PRO A 23 -6.13 13.44 -2.88
CA PRO A 23 -6.42 14.04 -4.19
C PRO A 23 -5.19 14.68 -4.86
N VAL A 24 -4.08 14.85 -4.14
CA VAL A 24 -2.86 15.46 -4.68
C VAL A 24 -2.17 14.47 -5.63
N PRO A 25 -1.98 14.83 -6.91
CA PRO A 25 -1.31 13.97 -7.88
C PRO A 25 0.06 13.51 -7.38
N GLY A 26 0.31 12.20 -7.50
CA GLY A 26 1.58 11.59 -7.13
C GLY A 26 1.74 11.22 -5.66
N TYR A 27 0.86 11.66 -4.75
CA TYR A 27 0.94 11.30 -3.32
C TYR A 27 0.91 9.78 -3.12
N LEU A 28 -0.14 9.11 -3.59
CA LEU A 28 -0.25 7.64 -3.54
C LEU A 28 0.87 6.95 -4.32
N GLY A 29 1.30 7.54 -5.43
CA GLY A 29 2.36 6.98 -6.27
C GLY A 29 3.71 6.91 -5.54
N LYS A 30 4.06 7.96 -4.79
CA LYS A 30 5.28 7.97 -3.95
C LYS A 30 5.24 6.87 -2.90
N ILE A 31 4.11 6.71 -2.22
CA ILE A 31 3.95 5.67 -1.18
C ILE A 31 4.03 4.27 -1.79
N LYS A 32 3.33 4.01 -2.91
CA LYS A 32 3.41 2.72 -3.62
C LYS A 32 4.83 2.41 -4.08
N ARG A 33 5.57 3.40 -4.59
CA ARG A 33 6.97 3.21 -5.00
C ARG A 33 7.86 2.86 -3.82
N HIS A 34 7.72 3.59 -2.71
CA HIS A 34 8.44 3.31 -1.48
C HIS A 34 8.18 1.88 -0.97
N LEU A 35 6.92 1.43 -0.97
CA LEU A 35 6.56 0.07 -0.58
C LEU A 35 7.17 -0.99 -1.50
N LYS A 36 7.18 -0.76 -2.81
CA LYS A 36 7.83 -1.66 -3.76
C LYS A 36 9.35 -1.76 -3.56
N GLU A 37 10.00 -0.64 -3.27
CA GLU A 37 11.44 -0.61 -2.96
C GLU A 37 11.73 -1.32 -1.63
N LYS A 38 10.93 -1.04 -0.58
CA LYS A 38 11.05 -1.66 0.75
C LYS A 38 10.92 -3.19 0.70
N TYR A 39 9.99 -3.70 -0.10
CA TYR A 39 9.70 -5.13 -0.22
C TYR A 39 10.19 -5.73 -1.54
N GLN A 40 11.19 -5.11 -2.18
CA GLN A 40 11.66 -5.53 -3.51
C GLN A 40 12.09 -7.00 -3.54
N LEU A 41 12.79 -7.48 -2.49
CA LEU A 41 13.21 -8.88 -2.39
C LEU A 41 12.01 -9.83 -2.36
N LEU A 42 11.03 -9.56 -1.50
CA LEU A 42 9.82 -10.36 -1.39
C LEU A 42 9.00 -10.36 -2.69
N ILE A 43 8.91 -9.21 -3.35
CA ILE A 43 8.23 -9.09 -4.65
C ILE A 43 8.95 -9.92 -5.72
N ASN A 44 10.29 -9.91 -5.74
CA ASN A 44 11.06 -10.66 -6.73
C ASN A 44 11.02 -12.18 -6.50
N GLU A 45 10.88 -12.62 -5.25
CA GLU A 45 10.72 -14.04 -4.90
C GLU A 45 9.29 -14.55 -5.16
N SER A 46 8.31 -13.63 -5.18
CA SER A 46 6.92 -13.94 -5.47
C SER A 46 6.66 -13.99 -6.98
N ALA A 47 5.96 -15.03 -7.43
CA ALA A 47 5.42 -15.08 -8.79
C ALA A 47 4.21 -14.13 -8.99
N ILE A 48 3.68 -13.57 -7.89
CA ILE A 48 2.49 -12.73 -7.87
C ILE A 48 2.91 -11.27 -7.67
N SER A 49 2.36 -10.40 -8.52
CA SER A 49 2.58 -8.96 -8.42
C SER A 49 1.87 -8.38 -7.19
N PRO A 50 2.45 -7.35 -6.55
CA PRO A 50 1.82 -6.74 -5.39
C PRO A 50 0.57 -5.95 -5.78
N GLU A 51 -0.48 -6.13 -4.99
CA GLU A 51 -1.74 -5.42 -5.10
C GLU A 51 -1.83 -4.32 -4.05
N PHE A 52 -2.51 -3.22 -4.38
CA PHE A 52 -2.63 -2.07 -3.50
C PHE A 52 -4.09 -1.65 -3.37
N LEU A 53 -4.57 -1.63 -2.14
CA LEU A 53 -5.96 -1.33 -1.83
C LEU A 53 -6.03 -0.14 -0.87
N VAL A 54 -6.83 0.86 -1.21
CA VAL A 54 -7.11 1.98 -0.31
C VAL A 54 -8.39 1.65 0.44
N ILE A 55 -8.30 1.60 1.76
CA ILE A 55 -9.45 1.33 2.62
C ILE A 55 -9.77 2.55 3.47
N GLU A 56 -11.05 2.94 3.44
CA GLU A 56 -11.62 3.89 4.39
C GLU A 56 -12.02 3.12 5.66
N GLY A 57 -11.05 2.86 6.54
CA GLY A 57 -11.36 2.29 7.84
C GLY A 57 -12.01 3.32 8.76
N GLN A 58 -13.24 3.05 9.21
CA GLN A 58 -13.65 3.48 10.54
C GLN A 58 -12.93 2.55 11.52
N MET A 59 -11.85 3.04 12.13
CA MET A 59 -11.23 2.35 13.25
C MET A 59 -12.18 2.56 14.45
N GLN A 60 -13.21 1.72 14.56
CA GLN A 60 -13.95 1.60 15.82
C GLN A 60 -13.03 0.86 16.79
N ALA A 61 -12.63 1.60 17.83
CA ALA A 61 -11.80 1.14 18.92
C ALA A 61 -12.50 0.08 19.78
#